data_AF-A0A7L2SR57-F1
#
_entry.id   AF-A0A7L2SR57-F1
#
_cell.length_a   1.000
_cell.length_b   1.000
_cell.length_c   1.000
_cell.angle_alpha   90.00
_cell.angle_beta   90.00
_cell.angle_gamma   90.00
#
_symmetry.space_group_name_H-M   'P 1'
#
loop_
_entity.id
_entity.type
_entity.pdbx_description
1 polymer ?
#
loop_
_entity_poly.entity_id
_entity_poly.type
_entity_poly.pdbx_seq_one_letter_code
_entity_poly.pdbx_strand_id
1 'polypeptide(L)' 'AGLVAQWSEEDQKLQQAISIPLETYAQGCVKDVEEGLEVAMRVGYPLMIKAAEGGGGKGIRKVEAAEEFSACFR' A
#
# COMPACT_ATOMS: atom_id res chain seq x y z
N ALA A 1 6.51 -8.83 11.78
CA ALA A 1 5.31 -9.61 11.43
C ALA A 1 4.62 -8.90 10.27
N GLY A 2 4.15 -9.63 9.25
CA GLY A 2 3.42 -9.03 8.12
C GLY A 2 1.97 -8.70 8.48
N LEU A 3 1.25 -8.09 7.53
CA LEU A 3 -0.20 -7.89 7.64
C LEU A 3 -0.92 -9.24 7.46
N VAL A 4 -1.89 -9.54 8.31
CA VAL A 4 -2.63 -10.81 8.31
C VAL A 4 -4.12 -10.54 8.31
N ALA A 5 -4.85 -11.18 7.40
CA ALA A 5 -6.30 -11.25 7.41
C ALA A 5 -6.74 -12.68 7.74
N GLN A 6 -7.85 -12.81 8.48
CA GLN A 6 -8.44 -14.11 8.80
C GLN A 6 -9.21 -14.63 7.58
N TRP A 7 -9.05 -15.92 7.27
CA TRP A 7 -9.80 -16.59 6.21
C TRP A 7 -10.13 -18.01 6.65
N SER A 8 -11.40 -18.30 6.90
CA SER A 8 -11.82 -19.58 7.47
C SER A 8 -11.89 -20.69 6.42
N GLU A 9 -11.88 -21.95 6.87
CA GLU A 9 -12.14 -23.09 5.98
C GLU A 9 -13.54 -23.06 5.36
N GLU A 10 -14.52 -22.45 6.05
CA GLU A 10 -15.89 -22.28 5.55
C GLU A 10 -15.92 -21.26 4.39
N ASP A 11 -15.21 -20.13 4.53
CA ASP A 11 -15.08 -19.13 3.46
C ASP A 11 -14.43 -19.72 2.20
N GLN A 12 -13.42 -20.58 2.40
CA GLN A 12 -12.74 -21.29 1.32
C GLN A 12 -13.68 -22.27 0.59
N LYS A 13 -14.46 -23.06 1.34
CA LYS A 13 -15.44 -24.01 0.77
C LYS A 13 -16.54 -23.29 0.00
N LEU A 14 -16.96 -22.12 0.47
CA LEU A 14 -17.97 -21.29 -0.18
C LEU A 14 -17.41 -20.44 -1.33
N GLN A 15 -16.10 -20.55 -1.63
CA GLN A 15 -15.40 -19.78 -2.66
C GLN A 15 -15.64 -18.26 -2.52
N GLN A 16 -15.76 -17.78 -1.28
CA GLN A 16 -15.98 -16.36 -1.01
C GLN A 16 -14.67 -15.59 -1.14
N ALA A 17 -14.78 -14.35 -1.63
CA ALA A 17 -13.67 -13.42 -1.59
C ALA A 17 -13.26 -13.14 -0.14
N ILE A 18 -11.95 -13.13 0.12
CA ILE A 18 -11.43 -12.71 1.42
C ILE A 18 -11.74 -11.22 1.63
N SER A 19 -12.27 -10.87 2.79
CA SER A 19 -12.42 -9.48 3.22
C SER A 19 -11.21 -9.08 4.04
N ILE A 20 -10.55 -7.99 3.66
CA ILE A 20 -9.45 -7.41 4.43
C ILE A 20 -10.04 -6.38 5.40
N PRO A 21 -9.86 -6.53 6.72
CA PRO A 21 -10.31 -5.53 7.68
C PRO A 21 -9.72 -4.15 7.34
N LEU A 22 -10.53 -3.09 7.46
CA LEU A 22 -10.10 -1.73 7.15
C LEU A 22 -8.88 -1.30 7.98
N GLU A 23 -8.78 -1.78 9.22
CA GLU A 23 -7.62 -1.54 10.07
C GLU A 23 -6.34 -2.15 9.47
N THR A 24 -6.40 -3.42 9.07
CA THR A 24 -5.27 -4.12 8.43
C THR A 24 -4.88 -3.44 7.12
N TYR A 25 -5.86 -3.01 6.33
CA TYR A 25 -5.62 -2.27 5.10
C TYR A 25 -4.93 -0.92 5.37
N ALA A 26 -5.41 -0.16 6.35
CA ALA A 26 -4.83 1.12 6.73
C ALA A 26 -3.40 1.00 7.27
N GLN A 27 -3.06 -0.10 7.97
CA GLN A 27 -1.69 -0.39 8.40
C GLN A 27 -0.71 -0.62 7.23
N GLY A 28 -1.23 -0.96 6.04
CA GLY A 28 -0.44 -1.11 4.82
C GLY A 28 -0.29 0.18 4.01
N CYS A 29 -0.96 1.26 4.41
CA CYS A 29 -0.96 2.54 3.70
C CYS A 29 -0.19 3.59 4.50
N VAL A 30 0.36 4.57 3.78
CA VAL A 30 0.86 5.82 4.35
C VAL A 30 -0.21 6.90 4.14
N LYS A 31 -0.38 7.80 5.11
CA LYS A 31 -1.51 8.74 5.17
C LYS A 31 -1.20 10.08 4.53
N ASP A 32 0.04 10.50 4.61
CA ASP A 32 0.50 11.81 4.14
C ASP A 32 1.93 11.74 3.57
N VAL A 33 2.39 12.89 3.04
CA VAL A 33 3.71 13.01 2.38
C VAL A 33 4.82 12.74 3.38
N GLU A 34 4.64 13.20 4.62
CA GLU A 34 5.64 13.12 5.68
C GLU A 34 5.86 11.67 6.11
N GLU A 35 4.79 10.94 6.42
CA GLU A 35 4.85 9.49 6.69
C GLU A 35 5.41 8.74 5.48
N GLY A 36 4.97 9.10 4.27
CA GLY A 36 5.48 8.53 3.03
C GLY A 36 7.00 8.67 2.87
N LEU A 37 7.55 9.85 3.16
CA LEU A 37 8.99 10.12 3.10
C LEU A 37 9.78 9.29 4.13
N GLU A 38 9.27 9.17 5.35
CA GLU A 38 9.89 8.32 6.38
C GLU A 38 9.94 6.85 5.96
N VAL A 39 8.84 6.34 5.39
CA VAL A 39 8.81 4.99 4.84
C VAL A 39 9.74 4.84 3.65
N ALA A 40 9.79 5.82 2.75
CA ALA A 40 10.66 5.82 1.58
C ALA A 40 12.15 5.74 1.95
N MET A 41 12.58 6.50 2.97
CA MET A 41 13.96 6.41 3.48
C MET A 41 14.27 5.05 4.09
N ARG A 42 13.29 4.42 4.75
CA ARG A 42 13.45 3.07 5.34
C ARG A 42 13.49 1.96 4.28
N VAL A 43 12.69 2.08 3.22
CA VAL A 43 12.62 1.10 2.12
C VAL A 43 13.83 1.24 1.18
N GLY A 44 14.27 2.48 0.94
CA GLY A 44 15.31 2.81 -0.02
C GLY A 44 14.76 3.07 -1.42
N TYR A 45 15.54 3.82 -2.21
CA TYR A 45 15.24 4.13 -3.60
C TYR A 45 16.00 3.19 -4.56
N PRO A 46 15.48 2.92 -5.77
CA PRO A 46 14.21 3.42 -6.31
C PRO A 46 13.00 2.67 -5.73
N LEU A 47 11.85 3.36 -5.68
CA LEU A 47 10.59 2.80 -5.18
C LEU A 47 9.39 3.16 -6.06
N MET A 48 8.25 2.56 -5.74
CA MET A 48 6.98 2.84 -6.40
C MET A 48 5.98 3.41 -5.39
N ILE A 49 5.34 4.53 -5.74
CA ILE A 49 4.14 5.03 -5.07
C ILE A 49 2.93 4.50 -5.84
N LYS A 50 1.95 3.96 -5.10
CA LYS A 50 0.71 3.45 -5.67
C LYS A 50 -0.48 3.96 -4.86
N ALA A 51 -1.45 4.54 -5.55
CA ALA A 51 -2.76 4.85 -4.98
C ALA A 51 -3.43 3.57 -4.48
N ALA A 52 -3.82 3.56 -3.21
CA ALA A 52 -4.32 2.38 -2.51
C ALA A 52 -5.59 1.80 -3.20
N GLU A 53 -6.49 2.68 -3.65
CA GLU A 53 -7.74 2.31 -4.33
C GLU A 53 -7.68 2.52 -5.86
N GLY A 54 -6.48 2.70 -6.43
CA GLY A 54 -6.29 2.96 -7.86
C GLY A 54 -6.41 1.71 -8.74
N GLY A 55 -7.11 1.82 -9.86
CA GLY A 55 -7.29 0.75 -10.87
C GLY A 55 -6.77 1.11 -12.28
N GLY A 56 -6.58 0.09 -13.13
CA GLY A 56 -6.29 0.29 -14.56
C GLY A 56 -4.95 0.98 -14.87
N GLY A 57 -3.95 0.83 -13.99
CA GLY A 57 -2.63 1.46 -14.14
C GLY A 57 -2.56 2.94 -13.75
N LYS A 58 -3.66 3.53 -13.27
CA LYS A 58 -3.68 4.92 -12.78
C LYS A 58 -3.17 4.99 -11.33
N GLY A 59 -2.55 6.13 -10.99
CA GLY A 59 -2.04 6.39 -9.65
C GLY A 59 -0.80 5.56 -9.27
N ILE A 60 0.01 5.15 -10.25
CA ILE A 60 1.29 4.48 -10.02
C ILE A 60 2.41 5.41 -10.50
N ARG A 61 3.42 5.65 -9.67
CA ARG A 61 4.58 6.51 -9.98
C ARG A 61 5.87 5.85 -9.52
N LYS A 62 6.90 5.88 -10.36
CA LYS A 62 8.26 5.51 -9.97
C LYS A 62 8.95 6.72 -9.36
N VAL A 63 9.70 6.51 -8.29
CA VAL A 63 10.48 7.55 -7.61
C VAL A 63 11.93 7.08 -7.54
N GLU A 64 12.84 7.81 -8.17
CA GLU A 64 14.26 7.42 -8.27
C GLU A 64 15.08 7.99 -7.11
N ALA A 65 14.64 9.11 -6.51
CA ALA A 65 15.34 9.79 -5.43
C ALA A 65 14.40 10.56 -4.49
N ALA A 66 14.91 10.98 -3.33
CA ALA A 66 14.10 11.62 -2.27
C ALA A 66 13.47 12.94 -2.71
N GLU A 67 14.16 13.70 -3.56
CA GLU A 67 13.74 15.00 -4.07
C GLU A 67 12.48 14.90 -4.95
N GLU A 68 12.25 13.74 -5.56
CA GLU A 68 11.09 13.48 -6.43
C GLU A 68 9.84 13.04 -5.67
N PHE A 69 10.00 12.59 -4.42
CA PHE A 69 8.96 11.88 -3.69
C PHE A 69 7.68 12.73 -3.52
N SER A 70 7.81 13.95 -3.00
CA SER A 70 6.67 14.82 -2.71
C SER A 70 5.87 15.21 -3.95
N ALA A 71 6.51 15.27 -5.12
CA ALA A 71 5.83 15.52 -6.39
C ALA A 71 5.08 14.27 -6.89
N CYS A 72 5.62 13.08 -6.63
CA CYS A 72 5.02 11.81 -7.03
C CYS A 72 3.93 11.31 -6.07
N PHE A 73 3.88 11.81 -4.84
CA PHE A 73 2.88 11.44 -3.82
C PHE A 73 1.54 12.17 -3.99
N ARG A 74 1.53 13.33 -4.66
CA ARG A 74 0.35 14.18 -4.85
C ARG A 74 -0.47 13.81 -6.08
#